data_AF-A0A519H6V1-F1
#
_entry.id   AF-A0A519H6V1-F1
#
_cell.length_a   1.000
_cell.length_b   1.000
_cell.length_c   1.000
_cell.angle_alpha   90.00
_cell.angle_beta   90.00
_cell.angle_gamma   90.00
#
_symmetry.space_group_name_H-M   'P 1'
#
loop_
_entity.id
_entity.type
_entity.pdbx_description
1 polymer ?
#
loop_
_entity_poly.entity_id
_entity_poly.type
_entity_poly.pdbx_seq_one_letter_code
_entity_poly.pdbx_strand_id
1 'polypeptide(L)'
;MGTGAHIYKLDKPLSHGEMQSLANQLKAADANIAYAEPDRKMYPMMTPNDSSYSSQWDLHETTGGIRAPAAWDLATGSGVVVAVIDTGIRAHADLAGQVVAGYDMINDTAVANDGSARDSDPSDPGDWVNAGECGTGEPASNSSWHGTHVAGTIAAKTNNSLGIAGIAFNAKIQPVRVLGKCGGYTSDIADGMVWASGGSVSGLPTNATPSRVINMSLGGGGAC
;
A
#
# COMPACT_ATOMS: atom_id res chain seq x y z
N MET A 1 23.05 -20.32 -28.55
CA MET A 1 22.83 -21.33 -27.48
C MET A 1 24.13 -22.08 -27.25
N GLY A 2 24.56 -22.22 -25.99
CA GLY A 2 25.92 -22.65 -25.62
C GLY A 2 26.12 -24.15 -25.34
N THR A 3 25.13 -25.02 -25.54
CA THR A 3 25.17 -26.42 -25.06
C THR A 3 24.67 -27.46 -26.07
N GLY A 4 24.53 -27.12 -27.36
CA GLY A 4 24.12 -28.08 -28.40
C GLY A 4 22.60 -28.31 -28.54
N ALA A 5 21.77 -27.52 -27.85
CA ALA A 5 20.31 -27.51 -28.05
C ALA A 5 19.89 -26.70 -29.28
N HIS A 6 18.75 -27.09 -29.89
CA HIS A 6 18.11 -26.41 -31.01
C HIS A 6 16.73 -25.87 -30.58
N ILE A 7 16.40 -24.64 -31.01
CA ILE A 7 15.10 -24.01 -30.78
C ILE A 7 14.27 -24.19 -32.04
N TYR A 8 13.10 -24.80 -31.90
CA TYR A 8 12.12 -24.96 -32.97
C TYR A 8 10.98 -23.97 -32.75
N LYS A 9 10.83 -23.03 -33.69
CA LYS A 9 9.68 -22.13 -33.71
C LYS A 9 8.52 -22.82 -34.40
N LEU A 10 7.39 -22.91 -33.70
CA LEU A 10 6.15 -23.42 -34.28
C LEU A 10 5.49 -22.35 -35.15
N ASP A 11 4.81 -22.82 -36.19
CA ASP A 11 4.01 -22.05 -37.15
C ASP A 11 2.71 -21.50 -36.55
N LYS A 12 2.23 -22.12 -35.46
CA LYS A 12 1.10 -21.65 -34.66
C LYS A 12 1.38 -21.74 -33.16
N PRO A 13 0.79 -20.86 -32.35
CA PRO A 13 0.84 -20.99 -30.91
C PRO A 13 0.07 -22.25 -30.47
N LEU A 14 0.67 -23.03 -29.58
CA LEU A 14 0.07 -24.20 -28.94
C LEU A 14 -0.17 -23.87 -27.45
N SER A 15 -1.19 -24.49 -26.85
CA SER A 15 -1.38 -24.45 -25.39
C SER A 15 -0.23 -25.16 -24.67
N HIS A 16 -0.11 -24.92 -23.36
CA HIS A 16 0.95 -25.57 -22.57
C HIS A 16 0.89 -27.10 -22.65
N GLY A 17 -0.30 -27.69 -22.56
CA GLY A 17 -0.49 -29.14 -22.67
C GLY A 17 -0.06 -29.68 -24.04
N GLU A 18 -0.44 -28.99 -25.12
CA GLU A 18 -0.06 -29.38 -26.49
C GLU A 18 1.45 -29.29 -26.73
N MET A 19 2.13 -28.26 -26.20
CA MET A 19 3.59 -28.17 -26.28
C MET A 19 4.28 -29.29 -25.51
N GLN A 20 3.75 -29.67 -24.34
CA GLN A 20 4.30 -30.77 -23.56
C GLN A 20 4.12 -32.11 -24.29
N SER A 21 2.95 -32.33 -24.90
CA SER A 21 2.69 -33.51 -25.73
C SER A 21 3.62 -33.57 -26.94
N LEU A 22 3.84 -32.45 -27.63
CA LEU A 22 4.77 -32.37 -28.76
C LEU A 22 6.21 -32.66 -28.35
N ALA A 23 6.67 -32.10 -27.22
CA ALA A 23 8.00 -32.38 -26.69
C ALA A 23 8.18 -33.88 -26.37
N ASN A 24 7.17 -34.50 -25.74
CA ASN A 24 7.18 -35.94 -25.47
C ASN A 24 7.21 -36.78 -26.77
N GLN A 25 6.45 -36.37 -27.80
CA GLN A 25 6.44 -37.05 -29.10
C GLN A 25 7.78 -36.94 -29.82
N LEU A 26 8.42 -35.76 -29.83
CA LEU A 26 9.75 -35.57 -30.41
C LEU A 26 10.78 -36.49 -29.75
N LYS A 27 10.78 -36.53 -28.42
CA LYS A 27 11.67 -37.42 -27.66
C LYS A 27 11.40 -38.90 -27.95
N ALA A 28 10.14 -39.29 -28.12
CA ALA A 28 9.78 -40.69 -28.41
C ALA A 28 10.10 -41.12 -29.85
N ALA A 29 10.09 -40.17 -30.80
CA ALA A 29 10.28 -40.45 -32.22
C ALA A 29 11.75 -40.61 -32.65
N ASP A 30 12.70 -40.05 -31.90
CA ASP A 30 14.13 -40.11 -32.21
C ASP A 30 14.95 -40.40 -30.95
N ALA A 31 15.59 -41.58 -30.91
CA ALA A 31 16.44 -42.01 -29.81
C ALA A 31 17.70 -41.14 -29.61
N ASN A 32 18.06 -40.29 -30.59
CA ASN A 32 19.15 -39.33 -30.46
C ASN A 32 18.74 -38.05 -29.72
N ILE A 33 17.44 -37.84 -29.46
CA ILE A 33 16.95 -36.69 -28.71
C ILE A 33 17.00 -37.02 -27.21
N ALA A 34 18.04 -36.54 -26.53
CA ALA A 34 18.21 -36.73 -25.09
C ALA A 34 17.07 -36.09 -24.27
N TYR A 35 16.62 -34.90 -24.69
CA TYR A 35 15.49 -34.17 -24.08
C TYR A 35 14.81 -33.24 -25.09
N ALA A 36 13.53 -32.97 -24.84
CA ALA A 36 12.77 -31.93 -25.50
C ALA A 36 11.84 -31.31 -24.44
N GLU A 37 11.77 -29.98 -24.41
CA GLU A 37 10.95 -29.24 -23.43
C GLU A 37 10.33 -28.00 -24.09
N PRO A 38 9.14 -27.56 -23.62
CA PRO A 38 8.57 -26.30 -24.08
C PRO A 38 9.46 -25.12 -23.71
N ASP A 39 9.92 -24.36 -24.71
CA ASP A 39 10.56 -23.06 -24.48
C ASP A 39 9.48 -22.03 -24.14
N ARG A 40 9.50 -21.54 -22.90
CA ARG A 40 8.46 -20.64 -22.38
C ARG A 40 9.00 -19.23 -22.32
N LYS A 41 8.16 -18.28 -22.75
CA LYS A 41 8.41 -16.87 -22.46
C LYS A 41 8.24 -16.66 -20.96
N MET A 42 9.36 -16.59 -20.26
CA MET A 42 9.38 -16.21 -18.85
C MET A 42 9.22 -14.69 -18.74
N TYR A 43 8.40 -14.27 -17.80
CA TYR A 43 8.29 -12.86 -17.41
C TYR A 43 9.08 -12.67 -16.11
N PRO A 44 9.73 -11.51 -15.91
CA PRO A 44 10.29 -11.18 -14.61
C PRO A 44 9.13 -11.19 -13.60
N MET A 45 9.18 -12.07 -12.61
CA MET A 45 8.30 -12.02 -11.45
C MET A 45 8.99 -11.19 -10.39
N MET A 46 8.37 -10.07 -10.00
CA MET A 46 8.86 -9.29 -8.88
C MET A 46 8.41 -9.93 -7.56
N THR A 47 9.35 -10.58 -6.87
CA THR A 47 9.23 -10.88 -5.43
C THR A 47 10.05 -9.84 -4.68
N PRO A 48 9.43 -9.01 -3.82
CA PRO A 48 10.16 -8.05 -3.01
C PRO A 48 11.25 -8.67 -2.14
N ASN A 49 12.32 -7.92 -1.89
CA ASN A 49 13.44 -8.36 -1.03
C ASN A 49 13.29 -7.93 0.45
N ASP A 50 12.15 -7.35 0.80
CA ASP A 50 11.87 -6.80 2.13
C ASP A 50 11.74 -7.90 3.19
N SER A 51 12.35 -7.69 4.35
CA SER A 51 12.62 -8.75 5.35
C SER A 51 11.37 -9.42 5.92
N SER A 52 10.24 -8.72 5.91
CA SER A 52 8.96 -9.18 6.45
C SER A 52 7.93 -9.47 5.36
N TYR A 53 8.29 -9.39 4.08
CA TYR A 53 7.37 -9.66 2.97
C TYR A 53 6.74 -11.05 3.06
N SER A 54 7.49 -12.07 3.49
CA SER A 54 6.96 -13.43 3.68
C SER A 54 5.86 -13.54 4.73
N SER A 55 5.73 -12.56 5.62
CA SER A 55 4.66 -12.49 6.62
C SER A 55 3.41 -11.78 6.11
N GLN A 56 3.49 -11.10 4.95
CA GLN A 56 2.37 -10.39 4.32
C GLN A 56 1.60 -11.32 3.39
N TRP A 57 1.01 -12.35 4.00
CA TRP A 57 0.19 -13.35 3.31
C TRP A 57 -0.93 -12.71 2.46
N ASP A 58 -1.46 -11.58 2.93
CA ASP A 58 -2.51 -10.78 2.30
C ASP A 58 -2.10 -10.25 0.91
N LEU A 59 -0.81 -10.16 0.60
CA LEU A 59 -0.34 -9.73 -0.71
C LEU A 59 -0.34 -10.86 -1.75
N HIS A 60 -0.02 -12.09 -1.35
CA HIS A 60 0.38 -13.13 -2.30
C HIS A 60 -0.31 -14.50 -2.13
N GLU A 61 -0.95 -14.80 -1.00
CA GLU A 61 -1.60 -16.09 -0.81
C GLU A 61 -2.79 -16.28 -1.76
N THR A 62 -3.04 -17.53 -2.15
CA THR A 62 -4.04 -17.87 -3.18
C THR A 62 -5.48 -17.69 -2.71
N THR A 63 -5.74 -17.87 -1.41
CA THR A 63 -7.11 -17.90 -0.86
C THR A 63 -7.54 -16.52 -0.38
N GLY A 64 -6.71 -15.90 0.47
CA GLY A 64 -7.02 -14.61 1.11
C GLY A 64 -6.23 -13.42 0.55
N GLY A 65 -5.30 -13.65 -0.37
CA GLY A 65 -4.43 -12.60 -0.87
C GLY A 65 -5.02 -11.80 -2.04
N ILE A 66 -4.54 -10.58 -2.21
CA ILE A 66 -5.00 -9.65 -3.26
C ILE A 66 -4.31 -9.86 -4.62
N ARG A 67 -3.39 -10.84 -4.71
CA ARG A 67 -2.58 -11.13 -5.90
C ARG A 67 -1.71 -9.94 -6.34
N ALA A 68 -1.10 -9.25 -5.38
CA ALA A 68 -0.23 -8.10 -5.63
C ALA A 68 0.95 -8.40 -6.57
N PRO A 69 1.65 -9.57 -6.49
CA PRO A 69 2.76 -9.87 -7.40
C PRO A 69 2.38 -9.82 -8.88
N ALA A 70 1.21 -10.36 -9.23
CA ALA A 70 0.72 -10.32 -10.61
C ALA A 70 0.37 -8.89 -11.07
N ALA A 71 -0.02 -8.01 -10.14
CA ALA A 71 -0.27 -6.61 -10.45
C ALA A 71 1.04 -5.83 -10.61
N TRP A 72 2.07 -6.13 -9.81
CA TRP A 72 3.38 -5.46 -9.88
C TRP A 72 4.13 -5.67 -11.19
N ASP A 73 3.87 -6.80 -11.87
CA ASP A 73 4.35 -7.04 -13.24
C ASP A 73 3.77 -6.03 -14.26
N LEU A 74 2.69 -5.33 -13.90
CA LEU A 74 1.97 -4.37 -14.75
C LEU A 74 2.07 -2.92 -14.24
N ALA A 75 1.89 -2.70 -12.93
CA ALA A 75 1.85 -1.38 -12.32
C ALA A 75 2.18 -1.43 -10.83
N THR A 76 2.81 -0.35 -10.34
CA THR A 76 3.28 -0.22 -8.96
C THR A 76 2.83 1.10 -8.30
N GLY A 77 1.94 1.84 -8.96
CA GLY A 77 1.40 3.12 -8.45
C GLY A 77 2.20 4.37 -8.83
N SER A 78 3.19 4.26 -9.72
CA SER A 78 4.02 5.42 -10.13
C SER A 78 3.18 6.62 -10.57
N GLY A 79 3.46 7.79 -9.99
CA GLY A 79 2.77 9.05 -10.31
C GLY A 79 1.39 9.23 -9.65
N VAL A 80 0.97 8.29 -8.80
CA VAL A 80 -0.27 8.37 -8.03
C VAL A 80 0.01 8.93 -6.64
N VAL A 81 -0.83 9.86 -6.18
CA VAL A 81 -0.88 10.31 -4.78
C VAL A 81 -2.13 9.74 -4.13
N VAL A 82 -1.97 9.11 -2.97
CA VAL A 82 -3.04 8.54 -2.14
C VAL A 82 -3.10 9.31 -0.84
N ALA A 83 -4.23 9.94 -0.55
CA ALA A 83 -4.47 10.55 0.75
C ALA A 83 -4.82 9.47 1.77
N VAL A 84 -4.21 9.55 2.94
CA VAL A 84 -4.54 8.73 4.10
C VAL A 84 -5.16 9.66 5.14
N ILE A 85 -6.50 9.63 5.21
CA ILE A 85 -7.30 10.42 6.15
C ILE A 85 -7.43 9.61 7.44
N ASP A 86 -6.57 9.90 8.42
CA ASP A 86 -6.33 9.00 9.56
C ASP A 86 -5.66 9.72 10.77
N THR A 87 -4.95 9.00 11.65
CA THR A 87 -4.29 9.55 12.86
C THR A 87 -3.04 10.39 12.60
N GLY A 88 -2.63 10.50 11.35
CA GLY A 88 -1.37 11.12 10.93
C GLY A 88 -0.29 10.09 10.60
N ILE A 89 0.96 10.54 10.60
CA ILE A 89 2.10 9.74 10.16
C ILE A 89 3.29 9.85 11.10
N ARG A 90 4.05 8.77 11.27
CA ARG A 90 5.36 8.79 11.92
C ARG A 90 6.49 8.82 10.91
N ALA A 91 7.57 9.50 11.26
CA ALA A 91 8.85 9.40 10.55
C ALA A 91 9.43 7.99 10.71
N HIS A 92 9.00 7.07 9.85
CA HIS A 92 9.39 5.66 9.86
C HIS A 92 10.40 5.38 8.74
N ALA A 93 11.45 4.61 9.02
CA ALA A 93 12.51 4.31 8.06
C ALA A 93 11.97 3.66 6.78
N ASP A 94 10.95 2.80 6.92
CA ASP A 94 10.34 2.08 5.81
C ASP A 94 9.29 2.90 5.03
N LEU A 95 9.04 4.13 5.46
CA LEU A 95 8.22 5.13 4.74
C LEU A 95 9.07 6.31 4.25
N ALA A 96 10.39 6.26 4.45
CA ALA A 96 11.29 7.34 4.09
C ALA A 96 11.24 7.63 2.58
N GLY A 97 10.87 8.85 2.23
CA GLY A 97 10.71 9.30 0.85
C GLY A 97 9.41 8.85 0.17
N GLN A 98 8.48 8.22 0.90
CA GLN A 98 7.16 7.85 0.37
C GLN A 98 6.07 8.87 0.66
N VAL A 99 6.35 9.86 1.50
CA VAL A 99 5.38 10.85 1.97
C VAL A 99 5.58 12.17 1.20
N VAL A 100 4.49 12.76 0.73
CA VAL A 100 4.42 14.15 0.26
C VAL A 100 3.82 15.04 1.35
N ALA A 101 3.85 16.36 1.17
CA ALA A 101 3.25 17.29 2.12
C ALA A 101 1.77 16.97 2.37
N GLY A 102 1.43 16.88 3.65
CA GLY A 102 0.09 16.64 4.15
C GLY A 102 -0.43 17.83 4.96
N TYR A 103 -1.45 17.59 5.77
CA TYR A 103 -2.02 18.63 6.64
C TYR A 103 -2.73 18.02 7.85
N ASP A 104 -2.70 18.72 8.97
CA ASP A 104 -3.48 18.41 10.17
C ASP A 104 -4.78 19.23 10.21
N MET A 105 -5.92 18.54 10.19
CA MET A 105 -7.25 19.13 10.18
C MET A 105 -7.89 19.17 11.57
N ILE A 106 -7.25 18.63 12.61
CA ILE A 106 -7.82 18.55 13.95
C ILE A 106 -7.88 19.94 14.55
N ASN A 107 -9.08 20.45 14.79
CA ASN A 107 -9.26 21.78 15.34
C ASN A 107 -9.25 21.81 16.88
N ASP A 108 -9.65 20.71 17.52
CA ASP A 108 -9.65 20.58 18.97
C ASP A 108 -8.26 20.17 19.48
N THR A 109 -7.59 21.09 20.17
CA THR A 109 -6.21 20.90 20.64
C THR A 109 -6.07 19.74 21.63
N ALA A 110 -7.14 19.38 22.35
CA ALA A 110 -7.12 18.24 23.27
C ALA A 110 -7.12 16.91 22.50
N VAL A 111 -7.84 16.85 21.38
CA VAL A 111 -7.81 15.71 20.44
C VAL A 111 -6.47 15.68 19.71
N ALA A 112 -5.99 16.84 19.24
CA ALA A 112 -4.77 16.98 18.45
C ALA A 112 -3.51 16.55 19.22
N ASN A 113 -3.42 16.83 20.53
CA ASN A 113 -2.31 16.35 21.37
C ASN A 113 -0.90 16.74 20.88
N ASP A 114 -0.78 17.86 20.18
CA ASP A 114 0.47 18.42 19.63
C ASP A 114 0.72 19.88 20.06
N GLY A 115 -0.26 20.51 20.71
CA GLY A 115 -0.18 21.88 21.20
C GLY A 115 -0.75 22.93 20.26
N SER A 116 -1.29 22.54 19.10
CA SER A 116 -1.96 23.42 18.15
C SER A 116 -3.33 22.88 17.71
N ALA A 117 -4.10 23.76 17.06
CA ALA A 117 -5.20 23.33 16.20
C ALA A 117 -4.63 23.07 14.80
N ARG A 118 -5.48 23.08 13.77
CA ARG A 118 -5.09 22.87 12.36
C ARG A 118 -3.76 23.49 11.97
N ASP A 119 -2.82 22.68 11.50
CA ASP A 119 -1.50 23.12 11.05
C ASP A 119 -0.91 22.21 9.96
N SER A 120 0.25 22.59 9.44
CA SER A 120 0.88 21.91 8.30
C SER A 120 1.70 20.67 8.65
N ASP A 121 1.79 20.28 9.93
CA ASP A 121 2.50 19.10 10.39
C ASP A 121 1.52 17.94 10.70
N PRO A 122 1.27 17.02 9.76
CA PRO A 122 0.36 15.88 9.96
C PRO A 122 1.01 14.73 10.75
N SER A 123 2.06 15.02 11.53
CA SER A 123 2.73 14.02 12.35
C SER A 123 1.76 13.44 13.37
N ASP A 124 1.84 12.13 13.63
CA ASP A 124 1.08 11.48 14.69
C ASP A 124 1.84 11.65 16.04
N PRO A 125 1.35 12.45 17.01
CA PRO A 125 1.96 12.59 18.34
C PRO A 125 1.58 11.42 19.28
N GLY A 126 0.65 10.56 18.84
CA GLY A 126 0.08 9.48 19.62
C GLY A 126 -1.33 9.82 20.13
N ASP A 127 -2.26 8.91 19.88
CA ASP A 127 -3.66 8.93 20.30
C ASP A 127 -3.91 8.13 21.60
N TRP A 128 -2.86 7.93 22.41
CA TRP A 128 -3.00 7.22 23.69
C TRP A 128 -3.93 7.99 24.63
N VAL A 129 -4.67 7.28 25.48
CA VAL A 129 -5.63 7.90 26.39
C VAL A 129 -5.53 7.29 27.79
N ASN A 130 -5.79 8.10 28.81
CA ASN A 130 -5.96 7.63 30.18
C ASN A 130 -7.36 7.02 30.38
N ALA A 131 -7.51 6.22 31.44
CA ALA A 131 -8.82 5.71 31.82
C ALA A 131 -9.77 6.88 32.15
N GLY A 132 -10.97 6.85 31.57
CA GLY A 132 -11.98 7.88 31.73
C GLY A 132 -11.83 9.10 30.81
N GLU A 133 -10.75 9.19 30.02
CA GLU A 133 -10.44 10.39 29.24
C GLU A 133 -11.42 10.60 28.08
N CYS A 134 -11.83 9.54 27.40
CA CYS A 134 -12.78 9.60 26.28
C CYS A 134 -14.24 9.37 26.68
N GLY A 135 -14.51 9.27 27.98
CA GLY A 135 -15.84 8.97 28.50
C GLY A 135 -15.77 8.21 29.82
N THR A 136 -16.81 8.36 30.65
CA THR A 136 -16.88 7.65 31.94
C THR A 136 -16.92 6.14 31.70
N GLY A 137 -15.93 5.43 32.26
CA GLY A 137 -15.82 3.97 32.13
C GLY A 137 -14.94 3.50 30.97
N GLU A 138 -14.48 4.39 30.10
CA GLU A 138 -13.56 4.02 29.02
C GLU A 138 -12.16 3.67 29.58
N PRO A 139 -11.55 2.54 29.17
CA PRO A 139 -10.24 2.14 29.66
C PRO A 139 -9.12 3.00 29.07
N ALA A 140 -7.95 2.97 29.70
CA ALA A 140 -6.74 3.53 29.10
C ALA A 140 -6.31 2.71 27.87
N SER A 141 -5.68 3.36 26.89
CA SER A 141 -5.09 2.70 25.72
C SER A 141 -3.73 3.28 25.35
N ASN A 142 -2.89 2.45 24.74
CA ASN A 142 -1.65 2.90 24.11
C ASN A 142 -1.94 3.55 22.75
N SER A 143 -0.96 4.26 22.21
CA SER A 143 -1.07 4.81 20.86
C SER A 143 -1.19 3.72 19.80
N SER A 144 -2.10 3.93 18.86
CA SER A 144 -2.43 3.02 17.78
C SER A 144 -1.40 3.06 16.65
N TRP A 145 -0.84 4.24 16.37
CA TRP A 145 -0.05 4.52 15.17
C TRP A 145 -0.79 4.13 13.88
N HIS A 146 -2.12 4.21 13.92
CA HIS A 146 -3.01 3.60 12.94
C HIS A 146 -2.76 4.14 11.52
N GLY A 147 -2.65 5.46 11.36
CA GLY A 147 -2.35 6.08 10.07
C GLY A 147 -1.00 5.68 9.48
N THR A 148 0.00 5.40 10.34
CA THR A 148 1.31 4.89 9.89
C THR A 148 1.23 3.46 9.38
N HIS A 149 0.48 2.60 10.09
CA HIS A 149 0.22 1.24 9.64
C HIS A 149 -0.50 1.23 8.28
N VAL A 150 -1.59 2.00 8.18
CA VAL A 150 -2.39 2.14 6.95
C VAL A 150 -1.53 2.67 5.78
N ALA A 151 -0.73 3.71 6.00
CA ALA A 151 0.19 4.24 5.00
C ALA A 151 1.23 3.20 4.55
N GLY A 152 1.76 2.40 5.49
CA GLY A 152 2.68 1.30 5.21
C GLY A 152 2.06 0.24 4.29
N THR A 153 0.84 -0.20 4.58
CA THR A 153 0.11 -1.14 3.72
C THR A 153 -0.03 -0.59 2.29
N ILE A 154 -0.32 0.71 2.14
CA ILE A 154 -0.50 1.32 0.82
C ILE A 154 0.83 1.45 0.09
N ALA A 155 1.85 2.05 0.68
CA ALA A 155 3.08 2.43 -0.05
C ALA A 155 4.35 2.42 0.81
N ALA A 156 4.51 1.45 1.71
CA ALA A 156 5.83 1.16 2.29
C ALA A 156 6.89 1.01 1.19
N LYS A 157 8.11 1.44 1.50
CA LYS A 157 9.22 1.44 0.55
C LYS A 157 9.69 0.02 0.29
N THR A 158 9.24 -0.54 -0.81
CA THR A 158 9.54 -1.91 -1.24
C THR A 158 10.88 -2.03 -1.96
N ASN A 159 11.51 -3.20 -1.89
CA ASN A 159 12.84 -3.52 -2.39
C ASN A 159 13.98 -2.75 -1.71
N ASN A 160 13.82 -2.41 -0.43
CA ASN A 160 14.86 -1.72 0.35
C ASN A 160 15.56 -2.63 1.38
N SER A 161 15.22 -3.93 1.40
CA SER A 161 15.73 -4.95 2.33
C SER A 161 15.38 -4.71 3.81
N LEU A 162 14.37 -3.89 4.09
CA LEU A 162 13.86 -3.58 5.42
C LEU A 162 12.35 -3.83 5.46
N GLY A 163 11.83 -4.16 6.64
CA GLY A 163 10.38 -4.11 6.89
C GLY A 163 9.53 -4.83 5.86
N ILE A 164 8.52 -4.13 5.34
CA ILE A 164 7.40 -4.66 4.57
C ILE A 164 7.36 -4.11 3.14
N ALA A 165 6.63 -4.79 2.26
CA ALA A 165 6.24 -4.26 0.96
C ALA A 165 4.91 -3.48 1.04
N GLY A 166 4.79 -2.40 0.29
CA GLY A 166 3.54 -1.67 0.09
C GLY A 166 2.81 -2.16 -1.16
N ILE A 167 1.48 -2.09 -1.18
CA ILE A 167 0.67 -2.52 -2.34
C ILE A 167 1.00 -1.70 -3.59
N ALA A 168 1.10 -0.39 -3.45
CA ALA A 168 1.41 0.58 -4.51
C ALA A 168 2.69 1.33 -4.15
N PHE A 169 3.79 0.61 -3.96
CA PHE A 169 5.05 1.12 -3.41
C PHE A 169 5.77 2.23 -4.21
N ASN A 170 5.33 2.54 -5.44
CA ASN A 170 5.80 3.71 -6.20
C ASN A 170 4.80 4.89 -6.20
N ALA A 171 3.65 4.75 -5.54
CA ALA A 171 2.77 5.88 -5.22
C ALA A 171 3.39 6.76 -4.12
N LYS A 172 2.76 7.89 -3.84
CA LYS A 172 3.07 8.74 -2.68
C LYS A 172 1.89 8.84 -1.73
N ILE A 173 2.19 8.90 -0.44
CA ILE A 173 1.21 9.10 0.62
C ILE A 173 1.10 10.58 0.95
N GLN A 174 -0.13 11.10 0.93
CA GLN A 174 -0.48 12.39 1.49
C GLN A 174 -1.19 12.16 2.84
N PRO A 175 -0.49 12.31 3.98
CA PRO A 175 -1.10 12.15 5.29
C PRO A 175 -2.02 13.34 5.57
N VAL A 176 -3.29 13.05 5.86
CA VAL A 176 -4.28 14.05 6.25
C VAL A 176 -4.75 13.65 7.64
N ARG A 177 -4.20 14.31 8.65
CA ARG A 177 -4.44 13.96 10.04
C ARG A 177 -5.80 14.53 10.46
N VAL A 178 -6.72 13.66 10.82
CA VAL A 178 -8.09 14.01 11.23
C VAL A 178 -8.54 13.29 12.49
N LEU A 179 -7.75 12.31 12.95
CA LEU A 179 -7.97 11.55 14.17
C LEU A 179 -6.81 11.81 15.16
N GLY A 180 -7.15 11.95 16.42
CA GLY A 180 -6.19 12.03 17.52
C GLY A 180 -6.75 11.29 18.73
N LYS A 181 -6.52 11.83 19.92
CA LYS A 181 -7.07 11.25 21.15
C LYS A 181 -8.60 11.21 21.08
N CYS A 182 -9.19 10.07 21.44
CA CYS A 182 -10.64 9.86 21.46
C CYS A 182 -11.34 9.91 20.09
N GLY A 183 -10.60 9.87 18.97
CA GLY A 183 -11.16 9.87 17.61
C GLY A 183 -11.00 11.22 16.92
N GLY A 184 -12.04 11.67 16.20
CA GLY A 184 -12.01 12.93 15.47
C GLY A 184 -13.40 13.38 15.04
N TYR A 185 -13.52 14.66 14.67
CA TYR A 185 -14.79 15.27 14.32
C TYR A 185 -15.13 15.04 12.85
N THR A 186 -16.42 14.81 12.57
CA THR A 186 -16.92 14.63 11.20
C THR A 186 -16.65 15.85 10.30
N SER A 187 -16.64 17.06 10.86
CA SER A 187 -16.27 18.29 10.15
C SER A 187 -14.81 18.32 9.73
N ASP A 188 -13.89 17.88 10.61
CA ASP A 188 -12.46 17.86 10.32
C ASP A 188 -12.15 16.77 9.29
N ILE A 189 -12.84 15.63 9.37
CA ILE A 189 -12.79 14.55 8.37
C ILE A 189 -13.29 15.07 7.01
N ALA A 190 -14.44 15.74 6.97
CA ALA A 190 -15.03 16.25 5.73
C ALA A 190 -14.14 17.32 5.07
N ASP A 191 -13.61 18.27 5.84
CA ASP A 191 -12.64 19.26 5.36
C ASP A 191 -11.37 18.57 4.83
N GLY A 192 -10.89 17.54 5.55
CA GLY A 192 -9.79 16.69 5.11
C GLY A 192 -10.03 16.05 3.74
N MET A 193 -11.22 15.51 3.50
CA MET A 193 -11.61 14.94 2.21
C MET A 193 -11.61 15.99 1.09
N VAL A 194 -12.21 17.16 1.34
CA VAL A 194 -12.27 18.26 0.37
C VAL A 194 -10.85 18.70 0.01
N TRP A 195 -10.01 18.99 1.00
CA TRP A 195 -8.64 19.44 0.79
C TRP A 195 -7.77 18.38 0.09
N ALA A 196 -7.88 17.12 0.50
CA ALA A 196 -7.16 15.99 -0.11
C ALA A 196 -7.47 15.86 -1.60
N SER A 197 -8.73 16.08 -2.00
CA SER A 197 -9.17 16.01 -3.39
C SER A 197 -8.75 17.21 -4.26
N GLY A 198 -8.10 18.22 -3.67
CA GLY A 198 -7.72 19.48 -4.32
C GLY A 198 -8.78 20.58 -4.24
N GLY A 199 -9.85 20.37 -3.46
CA GLY A 199 -10.82 21.41 -3.13
C GLY A 199 -10.23 22.47 -2.19
N SER A 200 -10.86 23.65 -2.16
CA SER A 200 -10.47 24.72 -1.24
C SER A 200 -11.26 24.63 0.06
N VAL A 201 -10.57 24.80 1.18
CA VAL A 201 -11.17 24.92 2.50
C VAL A 201 -10.73 26.26 3.10
N SER A 202 -11.66 27.00 3.71
CA SER A 202 -11.38 28.34 4.23
C SER A 202 -10.28 28.31 5.28
N GLY A 203 -9.29 29.19 5.13
CA GLY A 203 -8.15 29.30 6.07
C GLY A 203 -7.02 28.30 5.83
N LEU A 204 -7.17 27.37 4.89
CA LEU A 204 -6.16 26.36 4.57
C LEU A 204 -5.40 26.71 3.28
N PRO A 205 -4.09 26.39 3.18
CA PRO A 205 -3.35 26.57 1.93
C PRO A 205 -3.89 25.63 0.85
N THR A 206 -3.73 26.01 -0.41
CA THR A 206 -4.08 25.13 -1.54
C THR A 206 -3.20 23.88 -1.52
N ASN A 207 -3.82 22.70 -1.66
CA ASN A 207 -3.11 21.44 -1.76
C ASN A 207 -2.34 21.36 -3.10
N ALA A 208 -1.00 21.39 -3.03
CA ALA A 208 -0.13 21.33 -4.20
C ALA A 208 -0.04 19.91 -4.82
N THR A 209 -0.48 18.88 -4.10
CA THR A 209 -0.47 17.48 -4.53
C THR A 209 -1.84 16.83 -4.32
N PRO A 210 -2.89 17.25 -5.07
CA PRO A 210 -4.21 16.64 -4.98
C PRO A 210 -4.16 15.13 -5.15
N SER A 211 -4.81 14.42 -4.23
CA SER A 211 -4.81 12.96 -4.19
C SER A 211 -5.80 12.39 -5.19
N ARG A 212 -5.37 11.34 -5.91
CA ARG A 212 -6.22 10.61 -6.86
C ARG A 212 -7.13 9.60 -6.16
N VAL A 213 -6.67 9.10 -5.01
CA VAL A 213 -7.36 8.13 -4.17
C VAL A 213 -7.37 8.66 -2.74
N ILE A 214 -8.50 8.49 -2.06
CA ILE A 214 -8.64 8.82 -0.63
C ILE A 214 -8.93 7.52 0.11
N ASN A 215 -8.07 7.18 1.06
CA ASN A 215 -8.28 6.09 2.01
C ASN A 215 -8.84 6.66 3.32
N MET A 216 -9.94 6.07 3.80
CA MET A 216 -10.57 6.39 5.08
C MET A 216 -10.75 5.11 5.87
N SER A 217 -9.74 4.73 6.65
CA SER A 217 -9.78 3.57 7.53
C SER A 217 -10.41 3.96 8.88
N LEU A 218 -11.59 4.58 8.81
CA LEU A 218 -12.28 5.16 9.96
C LEU A 218 -13.79 5.04 9.78
N GLY A 219 -14.53 5.24 10.87
CA GLY A 219 -15.99 5.19 10.87
C GLY A 219 -16.57 5.45 12.25
N GLY A 220 -17.89 5.43 12.35
CA GLY A 220 -18.62 5.61 13.59
C GLY A 220 -20.04 5.04 13.51
N GLY A 221 -20.69 4.89 14.66
CA GLY A 221 -22.09 4.46 14.73
C GLY A 221 -23.05 5.62 14.50
N GLY A 222 -24.08 5.43 13.68
CA GLY A 222 -25.14 6.41 13.42
C GLY A 222 -26.09 5.96 12.31
N ALA A 223 -27.33 6.47 12.30
CA ALA A 223 -28.25 6.27 11.18
C ALA A 223 -27.85 7.19 10.01
N CYS A 224 -27.90 6.66 8.79
CA CYS A 224 -27.67 7.39 7.54
C CYS A 224 -28.86 8.28 7.17
#